data_AF-A0AAP0BBA3-F1
#
_entry.id   AF-A0AAP0BBA3-F1
#
_cell.length_a   1.000
_cell.length_b   1.000
_cell.length_c   1.000
_cell.angle_alpha   90.00
_cell.angle_beta   90.00
_cell.angle_gamma   90.00
#
_symmetry.space_group_name_H-M   'P 1'
#
loop_
_entity.id
_entity.type
_entity.pdbx_description
1 polymer ?
#
loop_
_entity_poly.entity_id
_entity_poly.type
_entity_poly.pdbx_seq_one_letter_code
_entity_poly.pdbx_strand_id
1 'polypeptide(L)'
;MLRLLRRKPYLHLPYTTATTSPTPRRQSQPLVTDPTLTLYFLQKSCKLSPAAAAAGQKINLKSTKNALSVLALLQNRLLPNLRLLRSLLPSEADLLAAVRRYPSIILSDLQKFVPVQTKLLLDTGLPLDNILKLITLHPRCLAKFPNEFHSCDAPAKDMGINPSHSTFVHACKVISKVLKPMWESRIQNLESLGWSIDHVYRAFAKHPYLMSSSKEKVKVAVEFFG
;
A
#
# COMPACT_ATOMS: atom_id res chain seq x y z
N MET A 1 -6.58 -16.64 34.75
CA MET A 1 -5.90 -17.66 33.93
C MET A 1 -4.80 -17.01 33.09
N LEU A 2 -3.66 -16.73 33.73
CA LEU A 2 -2.46 -16.18 33.10
C LEU A 2 -1.40 -17.29 33.10
N ARG A 3 -1.13 -17.90 31.95
CA ARG A 3 0.07 -18.68 31.58
C ARG A 3 -0.18 -19.34 30.22
N LEU A 4 0.92 -19.55 29.47
CA LEU A 4 1.01 -19.90 28.04
C LEU A 4 1.02 -18.60 27.20
N LEU A 5 2.15 -18.05 26.78
CA LEU A 5 3.20 -18.69 25.98
C LEU A 5 4.57 -18.04 26.27
N ARG A 6 5.50 -18.83 26.83
CA ARG A 6 6.93 -18.53 26.82
C ARG A 6 7.56 -19.26 25.62
N ARG A 7 8.34 -18.49 24.85
CA ARG A 7 9.49 -18.89 23.99
C ARG A 7 9.23 -19.66 22.67
N LYS A 8 9.59 -19.00 21.57
CA LYS A 8 10.72 -19.41 20.71
C LYS A 8 11.60 -18.20 20.37
N PRO A 9 12.95 -18.33 20.35
CA PRO A 9 13.86 -17.26 20.00
C PRO A 9 14.03 -17.22 18.48
N TYR A 10 13.86 -16.05 17.86
CA TYR A 10 14.27 -15.87 16.47
C TYR A 10 15.72 -15.39 16.44
N LEU A 11 16.49 -16.08 15.61
CA LEU A 11 17.92 -16.01 15.39
C LEU A 11 18.45 -14.57 15.25
N HIS A 12 19.48 -14.25 16.04
CA HIS A 12 20.36 -13.12 15.78
C HIS A 12 21.17 -13.40 14.52
N LEU A 13 20.98 -12.59 13.48
CA LEU A 13 21.94 -12.45 12.38
C LEU A 13 22.89 -11.30 12.73
N PRO A 14 24.22 -11.49 12.71
CA PRO A 14 25.17 -10.44 13.00
C PRO A 14 25.21 -9.44 11.82
N TYR A 15 25.15 -8.16 12.15
CA TYR A 15 25.48 -7.08 11.23
C TYR A 15 27.01 -7.05 11.07
N THR A 16 27.52 -7.57 9.96
CA THR A 16 28.93 -7.43 9.58
C THR A 16 29.08 -6.13 8.77
N THR A 17 29.76 -5.12 9.32
CA THR A 17 30.19 -3.94 8.56
C THR A 17 31.46 -4.28 7.78
N ALA A 18 31.32 -4.66 6.51
CA ALA A 18 32.44 -4.77 5.59
C ALA A 18 32.70 -3.42 4.91
N THR A 19 33.73 -2.72 5.38
CA THR A 19 34.33 -1.56 4.71
C THR A 19 34.92 -2.02 3.38
N THR A 20 34.28 -1.65 2.27
CA THR A 20 34.83 -1.85 0.92
C THR A 20 35.53 -0.57 0.47
N SER A 21 36.82 -0.71 0.17
CA SER A 21 37.65 0.30 -0.46
C SER A 21 37.14 0.65 -1.87
N PRO A 22 37.34 1.90 -2.34
CA PRO A 22 36.83 2.35 -3.63
C PRO A 22 37.60 1.65 -4.76
N THR A 23 36.87 0.89 -5.58
CA THR A 23 37.39 0.27 -6.81
C THR A 23 37.64 1.37 -7.86
N PRO A 24 38.74 1.29 -8.65
CA PRO A 24 39.06 2.34 -9.61
C PRO A 24 37.98 2.46 -10.67
N ARG A 25 37.59 3.71 -10.95
CA ARG A 25 36.59 4.07 -11.95
C ARG A 25 37.07 3.62 -13.33
N ARG A 26 36.51 2.51 -13.83
CA ARG A 26 36.74 2.03 -15.20
C ARG A 26 36.32 3.14 -16.16
N GLN A 27 37.29 3.73 -16.85
CA GLN A 27 37.02 4.71 -17.90
C GLN A 27 36.19 4.03 -18.98
N SER A 28 34.90 4.35 -19.04
CA SER A 28 34.00 3.89 -20.09
C SER A 28 34.37 4.58 -21.39
N GLN A 29 34.78 3.80 -22.39
CA GLN A 29 34.99 4.24 -23.77
C GLN A 29 33.75 4.98 -24.33
N PRO A 30 33.92 5.84 -25.37
CA PRO A 30 32.81 6.55 -25.98
C PRO A 30 31.80 5.55 -26.54
N LEU A 31 30.59 5.57 -25.98
CA LEU A 31 29.54 4.58 -26.25
C LEU A 31 28.88 4.92 -27.60
N VAL A 32 29.10 4.08 -28.61
CA VAL A 32 28.49 4.21 -29.94
C VAL A 32 26.96 4.19 -29.81
N THR A 33 26.30 5.24 -30.29
CA THR A 33 24.85 5.41 -30.31
C THR A 33 24.30 5.09 -31.69
N ASP A 34 23.32 4.17 -31.81
CA ASP A 34 22.70 3.81 -33.08
C ASP A 34 21.19 4.19 -33.12
N PRO A 35 20.80 5.26 -33.85
CA PRO A 35 19.41 5.64 -34.09
C PRO A 35 18.57 4.54 -34.77
N THR A 36 19.22 3.61 -35.47
CA THR A 36 18.59 2.48 -36.18
C THR A 36 18.01 1.47 -35.21
N LEU A 37 18.74 1.15 -34.12
CA LEU A 37 18.28 0.27 -33.05
C LEU A 37 16.98 0.80 -32.41
N THR A 38 16.91 2.11 -32.19
CA THR A 38 15.73 2.77 -31.62
C THR A 38 14.52 2.64 -32.55
N LEU A 39 14.67 2.99 -33.83
CA LEU A 39 13.59 2.86 -34.81
C LEU A 39 13.08 1.42 -34.92
N TYR A 40 14.01 0.45 -35.01
CA TYR A 40 13.68 -0.96 -35.10
C TYR A 40 12.88 -1.43 -33.87
N PHE A 41 13.32 -1.08 -32.66
CA PHE A 41 12.62 -1.42 -31.43
C PHE A 41 11.20 -0.82 -31.38
N LEU A 42 11.04 0.46 -31.71
CA LEU A 42 9.74 1.15 -31.70
C LEU A 42 8.75 0.52 -32.69
N GLN A 43 9.20 0.16 -33.88
CA GLN A 43 8.34 -0.48 -34.88
C GLN A 43 8.01 -1.92 -34.51
N LYS A 44 9.02 -2.74 -34.16
CA LYS A 44 8.84 -4.18 -33.95
C LYS A 44 8.28 -4.53 -32.58
N SER A 45 8.80 -3.94 -31.51
CA SER A 45 8.41 -4.28 -30.14
C SER A 45 7.22 -3.44 -29.66
N CYS A 46 7.16 -2.15 -30.01
CA CYS A 46 6.05 -1.28 -29.60
C CYS A 46 4.89 -1.23 -30.62
N LYS A 47 5.05 -1.85 -31.81
CA LYS A 47 4.05 -1.86 -32.89
C LYS A 47 3.65 -0.47 -33.38
N LEU A 48 4.57 0.49 -33.32
CA LEU A 48 4.34 1.83 -33.85
C LEU A 48 4.47 1.84 -35.37
N SER A 49 3.68 2.70 -36.03
CA SER A 49 3.84 2.94 -37.46
C SER A 49 5.22 3.56 -37.75
N PRO A 50 5.73 3.46 -38.99
CA PRO A 50 7.01 4.07 -39.35
C PRO A 50 7.08 5.57 -39.02
N ALA A 51 5.99 6.30 -39.27
CA ALA A 51 5.88 7.73 -38.95
C ALA A 51 5.89 8.00 -37.43
N ALA A 52 5.15 7.21 -36.64
CA ALA A 52 5.14 7.37 -35.18
C ALA A 52 6.48 6.99 -34.53
N ALA A 53 7.15 5.96 -35.06
CA ALA A 53 8.49 5.55 -34.62
C ALA A 53 9.54 6.62 -34.94
N ALA A 54 9.46 7.26 -36.10
CA ALA A 54 10.34 8.37 -36.48
C ALA A 54 10.18 9.57 -35.54
N ALA A 55 8.96 9.91 -35.12
CA ALA A 55 8.73 10.95 -34.12
C ALA A 55 9.36 10.62 -32.74
N GLY A 56 9.48 9.33 -32.42
CA GLY A 56 10.09 8.81 -31.19
C GLY A 56 11.62 8.68 -31.22
N GLN A 57 12.31 8.97 -32.34
CA GLN A 57 13.78 8.87 -32.46
C GLN A 57 14.56 9.72 -31.46
N LYS A 58 13.91 10.72 -30.84
CA LYS A 58 14.48 11.51 -29.73
C LYS A 58 14.88 10.63 -28.54
N ILE A 59 14.30 9.44 -28.39
CA ILE A 59 14.63 8.46 -27.35
C ILE A 59 15.83 7.64 -27.83
N ASN A 60 17.05 7.96 -27.40
CA ASN A 60 18.25 7.22 -27.82
C ASN A 60 18.45 5.95 -26.96
N LEU A 61 18.06 4.79 -27.50
CA LEU A 61 18.27 3.50 -26.83
C LEU A 61 19.69 2.98 -27.06
N LYS A 62 20.48 2.93 -25.97
CA LYS A 62 21.81 2.29 -25.95
C LYS A 62 21.74 0.75 -25.90
N SER A 63 20.61 0.22 -25.48
CA SER A 63 20.31 -1.21 -25.38
C SER A 63 18.79 -1.41 -25.31
N THR A 64 18.30 -2.52 -25.87
CA THR A 64 16.88 -2.89 -25.82
C THR A 64 16.48 -3.61 -24.54
N LYS A 65 17.43 -4.09 -23.72
CA LYS A 65 17.12 -4.87 -22.51
C LYS A 65 16.19 -4.12 -21.56
N ASN A 66 16.58 -2.90 -21.18
CA ASN A 66 15.77 -2.07 -20.28
C ASN A 66 14.45 -1.64 -20.92
N ALA A 67 14.47 -1.36 -22.23
CA ALA A 67 13.27 -0.98 -22.98
C ALA A 67 12.25 -2.13 -23.02
N LEU A 68 12.70 -3.37 -23.22
CA LEU A 68 11.86 -4.57 -23.15
C LEU A 68 11.31 -4.78 -21.73
N SER A 69 12.12 -4.57 -20.69
CA SER A 69 11.64 -4.66 -19.30
C SER A 69 10.56 -3.62 -19.00
N VAL A 70 10.72 -2.38 -19.47
CA VAL A 70 9.70 -1.32 -19.33
C VAL A 70 8.44 -1.69 -20.11
N LEU A 71 8.58 -2.15 -21.35
CA LEU A 71 7.43 -2.56 -22.17
C LEU A 71 6.66 -3.73 -21.53
N ALA A 72 7.37 -4.73 -21.00
CA ALA A 72 6.78 -5.83 -20.25
C ALA A 72 6.08 -5.34 -18.98
N LEU A 73 6.65 -4.40 -18.24
CA LEU A 73 6.02 -3.79 -17.06
C LEU A 73 4.72 -3.07 -17.43
N LEU A 74 4.73 -2.29 -18.51
CA LEU A 74 3.56 -1.57 -19.00
C LEU A 74 2.44 -2.52 -19.42
N GLN A 75 2.77 -3.54 -20.22
CA GLN A 75 1.80 -4.48 -20.78
C GLN A 75 1.27 -5.48 -19.74
N ASN A 76 2.13 -5.96 -18.83
CA ASN A 76 1.78 -7.05 -17.92
C ASN A 76 1.35 -6.57 -16.52
N ARG A 77 1.62 -5.32 -16.15
CA ARG A 77 1.28 -4.77 -14.82
C ARG A 77 0.42 -3.53 -14.92
N LEU A 78 0.96 -2.47 -15.51
CA LEU A 78 0.33 -1.16 -15.49
C LEU A 78 -1.02 -1.15 -16.20
N LEU A 79 -1.07 -1.65 -17.44
CA LEU A 79 -2.30 -1.63 -18.24
C LEU A 79 -3.41 -2.53 -17.67
N PRO A 80 -3.14 -3.80 -17.27
CA PRO A 80 -4.14 -4.63 -16.61
C PRO A 80 -4.64 -4.00 -15.30
N ASN A 81 -3.76 -3.48 -14.46
CA ASN A 81 -4.14 -2.88 -13.18
C ASN A 81 -5.02 -1.63 -13.36
N LEU A 82 -4.70 -0.76 -14.33
CA LEU A 82 -5.55 0.37 -14.65
C LEU A 82 -6.93 -0.05 -15.17
N ARG A 83 -7.00 -1.10 -16.00
CA ARG A 83 -8.28 -1.64 -16.48
C ARG A 83 -9.14 -2.17 -15.34
N LEU A 84 -8.54 -2.94 -14.43
CA LEU A 84 -9.24 -3.46 -13.25
C LEU A 84 -9.71 -2.33 -12.32
N LEU A 85 -8.86 -1.34 -12.05
CA LEU A 85 -9.27 -0.21 -11.21
C LEU A 85 -10.41 0.58 -11.86
N ARG A 86 -10.40 0.77 -13.19
CA ARG A 86 -11.53 1.37 -13.93
C ARG A 86 -12.82 0.59 -13.79
N SER A 87 -12.78 -0.75 -13.80
CA SER A 87 -14.00 -1.55 -13.63
C SER A 87 -14.53 -1.55 -12.20
N LEU A 88 -13.69 -1.23 -11.21
CA LEU A 88 -14.05 -1.20 -9.79
C LEU A 88 -14.49 0.19 -9.31
N LEU A 89 -14.09 1.24 -10.01
CA LEU A 89 -14.29 2.62 -9.61
C LEU A 89 -15.41 3.28 -10.41
N PRO A 90 -16.25 4.11 -9.76
CA PRO A 90 -17.39 4.71 -10.43
C PRO A 90 -16.98 5.83 -11.41
N SER A 91 -15.78 6.41 -11.28
CA SER A 91 -15.31 7.48 -12.17
C SER A 91 -13.79 7.48 -12.41
N GLU A 92 -13.36 8.14 -13.49
CA GLU A 92 -11.94 8.43 -13.75
C GLU A 92 -11.31 9.35 -12.69
N ALA A 93 -12.09 10.26 -12.09
CA ALA A 93 -11.61 11.11 -11.00
C ALA A 93 -11.21 10.27 -9.78
N ASP A 94 -12.01 9.25 -9.45
CA ASP A 94 -11.70 8.32 -8.35
C ASP A 94 -10.48 7.46 -8.67
N LEU A 95 -10.31 7.04 -9.93
CA LEU A 95 -9.10 6.33 -10.38
C LEU A 95 -7.86 7.17 -10.15
N LEU A 96 -7.87 8.42 -10.63
CA LEU A 96 -6.75 9.33 -10.46
C LEU A 96 -6.48 9.61 -8.98
N ALA A 97 -7.52 9.77 -8.16
CA ALA A 97 -7.38 9.95 -6.72
C ALA A 97 -6.74 8.72 -6.04
N ALA A 98 -7.15 7.51 -6.41
CA ALA A 98 -6.59 6.26 -5.90
C ALA A 98 -5.11 6.10 -6.29
N VAL A 99 -4.78 6.32 -7.56
CA VAL A 99 -3.39 6.24 -8.05
C VAL A 99 -2.51 7.32 -7.41
N ARG A 100 -2.99 8.55 -7.26
CA ARG A 100 -2.26 9.62 -6.54
C ARG A 100 -2.00 9.25 -5.08
N ARG A 101 -2.98 8.65 -4.41
CA ARG A 101 -2.87 8.25 -3.00
C ARG A 101 -1.92 7.08 -2.79
N TYR A 102 -1.86 6.14 -3.74
CA TYR A 102 -0.93 5.01 -3.70
C TYR A 102 -0.44 4.61 -5.10
N PRO A 103 0.60 5.28 -5.63
CA PRO A 103 1.09 5.03 -6.99
C PRO A 103 1.51 3.58 -7.22
N SER A 104 2.03 2.90 -6.20
CA SER A 104 2.45 1.50 -6.30
C SER A 104 1.29 0.53 -6.60
N ILE A 105 0.02 0.95 -6.49
CA ILE A 105 -1.15 0.11 -6.82
C ILE A 105 -1.14 -0.37 -8.27
N ILE A 106 -0.63 0.44 -9.19
CA ILE A 106 -0.59 0.08 -10.62
C ILE A 106 0.57 -0.86 -10.96
N LEU A 107 1.52 -1.03 -10.03
CA LEU A 107 2.70 -1.89 -10.20
C LEU A 107 2.63 -3.18 -9.36
N SER A 108 1.69 -3.26 -8.42
CA SER A 108 1.50 -4.42 -7.56
C SER A 108 0.86 -5.60 -8.30
N ASP A 109 0.80 -6.75 -7.63
CA ASP A 109 0.07 -7.95 -8.09
C ASP A 109 -1.46 -7.81 -7.91
N LEU A 110 -2.01 -6.63 -8.20
CA LEU A 110 -3.42 -6.29 -7.97
C LEU A 110 -4.39 -7.30 -8.61
N GLN A 111 -4.11 -7.74 -9.85
CA GLN A 111 -4.89 -8.77 -10.57
C GLN A 111 -5.02 -10.08 -9.80
N LYS A 112 -3.98 -10.48 -9.06
CA LYS A 112 -3.97 -11.73 -8.30
C LYS A 112 -4.65 -11.55 -6.95
N PHE A 113 -4.37 -10.41 -6.33
CA PHE A 113 -4.75 -10.16 -4.95
C PHE A 113 -6.22 -9.73 -4.80
N VAL A 114 -6.74 -8.86 -5.68
CA VAL A 114 -8.10 -8.30 -5.53
C VAL A 114 -9.18 -9.38 -5.55
N PRO A 115 -9.19 -10.38 -6.46
CA PRO A 115 -10.22 -11.41 -6.45
C PRO A 115 -10.24 -12.22 -5.16
N VAL A 116 -9.05 -12.61 -4.67
CA VAL A 116 -8.89 -13.41 -3.45
C VAL A 116 -9.42 -12.62 -2.24
N GLN A 117 -9.00 -11.37 -2.10
CA GLN A 117 -9.42 -10.59 -0.94
C GLN A 117 -10.87 -10.13 -1.01
N THR A 118 -11.37 -9.79 -2.19
CA THR A 118 -12.78 -9.43 -2.36
C THR A 118 -13.67 -10.59 -1.94
N LYS A 119 -13.35 -11.82 -2.36
CA LYS A 119 -14.09 -13.01 -1.92
C LYS A 119 -14.02 -13.19 -0.40
N LEU A 120 -12.83 -13.16 0.19
CA LEU A 120 -12.66 -13.31 1.63
C LEU A 120 -13.43 -12.26 2.44
N LEU A 121 -13.40 -11.00 2.00
CA LEU A 121 -14.10 -9.88 2.64
C LEU A 121 -15.62 -10.01 2.52
N LEU A 122 -16.13 -10.50 1.39
CA LEU A 122 -17.56 -10.77 1.20
C LEU A 122 -18.02 -11.91 2.12
N ASP A 123 -17.21 -12.97 2.25
CA ASP A 123 -17.50 -14.12 3.12
C ASP A 123 -17.58 -13.71 4.62
N THR A 124 -16.93 -12.61 5.02
CA THR A 124 -17.06 -12.06 6.40
C THR A 124 -18.23 -11.10 6.60
N GLY A 125 -19.02 -10.87 5.55
CA GLY A 125 -20.24 -10.07 5.56
C GLY A 125 -20.02 -8.57 5.34
N LEU A 126 -18.84 -8.14 4.86
CA LEU A 126 -18.63 -6.74 4.52
C LEU A 126 -19.41 -6.37 3.24
N PRO A 127 -20.07 -5.20 3.19
CA PRO A 127 -20.67 -4.73 1.96
C PRO A 127 -19.64 -4.49 0.87
N LEU A 128 -19.99 -4.82 -0.36
CA LEU A 128 -19.15 -4.61 -1.53
C LEU A 128 -18.63 -3.17 -1.64
N ASP A 129 -19.48 -2.18 -1.34
CA ASP A 129 -19.09 -0.75 -1.36
C ASP A 129 -17.92 -0.43 -0.41
N ASN A 130 -17.91 -1.01 0.80
CA ASN A 130 -16.80 -0.83 1.75
C ASN A 130 -15.53 -1.57 1.31
N ILE A 131 -15.68 -2.72 0.64
CA ILE A 131 -14.56 -3.45 0.03
C ILE A 131 -13.92 -2.62 -1.08
N LEU A 132 -14.75 -2.04 -1.97
CA LEU A 132 -14.29 -1.15 -3.03
C LEU A 132 -13.58 0.09 -2.45
N LYS A 133 -14.13 0.70 -1.39
CA LYS A 133 -13.48 1.79 -0.66
C LYS A 133 -12.13 1.38 -0.05
N LEU A 134 -12.00 0.16 0.49
CA LEU A 134 -10.72 -0.35 0.99
C LEU A 134 -9.68 -0.51 -0.13
N ILE A 135 -10.07 -1.07 -1.28
CA ILE A 135 -9.20 -1.23 -2.46
C ILE A 135 -8.66 0.12 -2.94
N THR A 136 -9.50 1.14 -2.89
CA THR A 136 -9.24 2.41 -3.59
C THR A 136 -8.59 3.44 -2.69
N LEU A 137 -9.03 3.54 -1.43
CA LEU A 137 -8.49 4.46 -0.45
C LEU A 137 -7.26 3.88 0.26
N HIS A 138 -7.26 2.56 0.50
CA HIS A 138 -6.33 1.90 1.42
C HIS A 138 -5.73 0.58 0.89
N PRO A 139 -5.22 0.54 -0.35
CA PRO A 139 -4.66 -0.67 -0.99
C PRO A 139 -3.48 -1.32 -0.25
N ARG A 140 -2.79 -0.60 0.64
CA ARG A 140 -1.75 -1.20 1.50
C ARG A 140 -2.31 -2.08 2.60
N CYS A 141 -3.51 -1.80 3.09
CA CYS A 141 -4.17 -2.62 4.10
C CYS A 141 -4.40 -4.01 3.53
N LEU A 142 -4.91 -4.02 2.30
CA LEU A 142 -5.06 -5.17 1.44
C LEU A 142 -3.78 -6.01 1.30
N ALA A 143 -2.65 -5.43 0.90
CA ALA A 143 -1.42 -6.21 0.72
C ALA A 143 -0.96 -6.99 1.98
N LYS A 144 -1.37 -6.57 3.19
CA LYS A 144 -1.08 -7.26 4.45
C LYS A 144 -2.15 -8.29 4.87
N PHE A 145 -3.32 -8.24 4.25
CA PHE A 145 -4.50 -8.96 4.73
C PHE A 145 -4.45 -10.49 4.66
N PRO A 146 -3.72 -11.23 3.80
CA PRO A 146 -3.75 -12.68 3.92
C PRO A 146 -3.10 -13.20 5.23
N ASN A 147 -2.20 -12.42 5.86
CA ASN A 147 -1.55 -12.80 7.12
C ASN A 147 -2.17 -12.14 8.36
N GLU A 148 -2.89 -11.02 8.18
CA GLU A 148 -3.34 -10.15 9.28
C GLU A 148 -4.85 -9.85 9.24
N PHE A 149 -5.64 -10.34 8.28
CA PHE A 149 -7.07 -9.98 8.16
C PHE A 149 -7.92 -10.46 9.35
N HIS A 150 -7.52 -11.55 10.01
CA HIS A 150 -8.08 -11.94 11.31
C HIS A 150 -7.87 -10.88 12.41
N SER A 151 -6.96 -9.92 12.23
CA SER A 151 -6.67 -8.87 13.21
C SER A 151 -7.52 -7.62 13.07
N CYS A 152 -8.33 -7.47 12.01
CA CYS A 152 -9.03 -6.21 11.77
C CYS A 152 -10.55 -6.31 11.95
N ASP A 153 -11.15 -7.38 11.42
CA ASP A 153 -12.60 -7.59 11.51
C ASP A 153 -13.03 -7.86 12.95
N ALA A 154 -12.32 -8.75 13.66
CA ALA A 154 -12.65 -9.09 15.05
C ALA A 154 -12.47 -7.86 15.96
N PRO A 155 -11.32 -7.16 15.99
CA PRO A 155 -11.18 -5.98 16.85
C PRO A 155 -12.09 -4.82 16.49
N ALA A 156 -12.40 -4.59 15.21
CA ALA A 156 -13.35 -3.54 14.83
C ALA A 156 -14.78 -3.88 15.28
N LYS A 157 -15.21 -5.15 15.14
CA LYS A 157 -16.51 -5.63 15.63
C LYS A 157 -16.57 -5.60 17.16
N ASP A 158 -15.52 -6.03 17.85
CA ASP A 158 -15.40 -5.99 19.31
C ASP A 158 -15.47 -4.55 19.85
N MET A 159 -14.98 -3.58 19.09
CA MET A 159 -15.07 -2.14 19.41
C MET A 159 -16.41 -1.51 19.00
N GLY A 160 -17.40 -2.29 18.56
CA GLY A 160 -18.74 -1.83 18.21
C GLY A 160 -18.83 -1.09 16.88
N ILE A 161 -17.84 -1.24 15.99
CA ILE A 161 -17.88 -0.62 14.66
C ILE A 161 -18.75 -1.45 13.74
N ASN A 162 -19.83 -0.84 13.27
CA ASN A 162 -20.69 -1.48 12.28
C ASN A 162 -19.94 -1.60 10.93
N PRO A 163 -19.72 -2.83 10.40
CA PRO A 163 -19.01 -3.05 9.14
C PRO A 163 -19.69 -2.43 7.92
N SER A 164 -20.96 -2.04 8.03
CA SER A 164 -21.70 -1.35 6.97
C SER A 164 -21.44 0.15 6.90
N HIS A 165 -20.88 0.76 7.94
CA HIS A 165 -20.56 2.18 7.94
C HIS A 165 -19.20 2.44 7.27
N SER A 166 -19.06 3.57 6.60
CA SER A 166 -17.79 4.00 5.99
C SER A 166 -16.65 4.15 7.00
N THR A 167 -16.97 4.42 8.27
CA THR A 167 -15.98 4.50 9.37
C THR A 167 -15.19 3.20 9.53
N PHE A 168 -15.78 2.05 9.20
CA PHE A 168 -15.10 0.76 9.20
C PHE A 168 -13.86 0.76 8.31
N VAL A 169 -13.94 1.36 7.11
CA VAL A 169 -12.82 1.48 6.17
C VAL A 169 -11.65 2.25 6.79
N HIS A 170 -11.95 3.32 7.52
CA HIS A 170 -10.96 4.13 8.24
C HIS A 170 -10.41 3.40 9.47
N ALA A 171 -11.23 2.66 10.20
CA ALA A 171 -10.78 1.83 11.32
C ALA A 171 -9.81 0.75 10.85
N CYS A 172 -10.13 0.05 9.76
CA CYS A 172 -9.24 -0.95 9.17
C CYS A 172 -7.89 -0.35 8.78
N LYS A 173 -7.92 0.87 8.23
CA LYS A 173 -6.71 1.60 7.89
C LYS A 173 -5.83 1.85 9.12
N VAL A 174 -6.41 2.31 10.22
CA VAL A 174 -5.66 2.63 11.43
C VAL A 174 -5.09 1.36 12.05
N ILE A 175 -5.91 0.31 12.22
CA ILE A 175 -5.49 -0.97 12.81
C ILE A 175 -4.33 -1.58 12.01
N SER A 176 -4.41 -1.60 10.67
CA SER A 176 -3.34 -2.14 9.80
C SER A 176 -1.99 -1.39 9.86
N LYS A 177 -2.00 -0.16 10.36
CA LYS A 177 -0.83 0.74 10.40
C LYS A 177 -0.23 0.83 11.80
N VAL A 178 -1.04 0.75 12.84
CA VAL A 178 -0.61 0.96 14.22
C VAL A 178 -0.23 -0.39 14.84
N LEU A 179 1.04 -0.53 15.19
CA LEU A 179 1.54 -1.74 15.84
C LEU A 179 0.94 -1.89 17.24
N LYS A 180 0.76 -3.13 17.69
CA LYS A 180 0.17 -3.45 19.01
C LYS A 180 0.81 -2.69 20.19
N PRO A 181 2.16 -2.60 20.34
CA PRO A 181 2.74 -1.85 21.44
C PRO A 181 2.41 -0.34 21.39
N MET A 182 2.31 0.22 20.18
CA MET A 182 1.91 1.61 19.99
C MET A 182 0.43 1.83 20.34
N TRP A 183 -0.42 0.86 20.00
CA TRP A 183 -1.84 0.88 20.33
C TRP A 183 -2.07 0.88 21.85
N GLU A 184 -1.44 -0.06 22.56
CA GLU A 184 -1.50 -0.16 24.03
C GLU A 184 -0.98 1.11 24.70
N SER A 185 0.15 1.63 24.22
CA SER A 185 0.76 2.86 24.71
C SER A 185 -0.14 4.10 24.51
N ARG A 186 -0.99 4.12 23.48
CA ARG A 186 -1.98 5.17 23.22
C ARG A 186 -3.21 5.04 24.12
N ILE A 187 -3.67 3.81 24.38
CA ILE A 187 -4.73 3.55 25.36
C ILE A 187 -4.29 4.07 26.73
N GLN A 188 -3.10 3.68 27.19
CA GLN A 188 -2.54 4.12 28.49
C GLN A 188 -2.45 5.65 28.60
N ASN A 189 -2.16 6.33 27.49
CA ASN A 189 -2.13 7.79 27.47
C ASN A 189 -3.53 8.39 27.68
N LEU A 190 -4.57 7.84 27.03
CA LEU A 190 -5.95 8.27 27.25
C LEU A 190 -6.44 7.94 28.67
N GLU A 191 -6.07 6.77 29.20
CA GLU A 191 -6.37 6.39 30.59
C GLU A 191 -5.73 7.35 31.59
N SER A 192 -4.48 7.79 31.36
CA SER A 192 -3.84 8.81 32.20
C SER A 192 -4.53 10.18 32.17
N LEU A 193 -5.40 10.41 31.19
CA LEU A 193 -6.24 11.61 31.04
C LEU A 193 -7.67 11.37 31.57
N GLY A 194 -7.91 10.28 32.30
CA GLY A 194 -9.19 9.97 32.94
C GLY A 194 -10.19 9.20 32.07
N TRP A 195 -9.78 8.72 30.88
CA TRP A 195 -10.67 7.94 30.02
C TRP A 195 -10.71 6.47 30.45
N SER A 196 -11.90 5.88 30.49
CA SER A 196 -12.03 4.42 30.59
C SER A 196 -11.79 3.76 29.24
N ILE A 197 -11.46 2.46 29.24
CA ILE A 197 -11.31 1.70 28.00
C ILE A 197 -12.56 1.77 27.11
N ASP A 198 -13.75 1.80 27.71
CA ASP A 198 -15.03 1.95 27.00
C ASP A 198 -15.19 3.32 26.34
N HIS A 199 -14.68 4.39 26.98
CA HIS A 199 -14.63 5.72 26.35
C HIS A 199 -13.68 5.71 25.14
N VAL A 200 -12.52 5.05 25.27
CA VAL A 200 -11.55 4.93 24.17
C VAL A 200 -12.16 4.19 22.98
N TYR A 201 -12.80 3.04 23.19
CA TYR A 201 -13.40 2.27 22.11
C TYR A 201 -14.57 3.01 21.45
N ARG A 202 -15.45 3.66 22.24
CA ARG A 202 -16.53 4.50 21.67
C ARG A 202 -15.99 5.66 20.84
N ALA A 203 -14.93 6.32 21.29
CA ALA A 203 -14.31 7.39 20.51
C ALA A 203 -13.59 6.87 19.27
N PHE A 204 -12.92 5.72 19.34
CA PHE A 204 -12.31 5.08 18.17
C PHE A 204 -13.37 4.70 17.14
N ALA A 205 -14.51 4.16 17.57
CA ALA A 205 -15.62 3.80 16.68
C ALA A 205 -16.21 5.00 15.92
N LYS A 206 -16.14 6.21 16.50
CA LYS A 206 -16.57 7.46 15.86
C LYS A 206 -15.45 8.14 15.06
N HIS A 207 -14.23 8.10 15.60
CA HIS A 207 -13.06 8.84 15.11
C HIS A 207 -11.80 7.95 15.12
N PRO A 208 -11.65 7.02 14.16
CA PRO A 208 -10.55 6.05 14.17
C PRO A 208 -9.15 6.67 14.22
N TYR A 209 -8.99 7.85 13.62
CA TYR A 209 -7.72 8.56 13.55
C TYR A 209 -7.22 9.08 14.91
N LEU A 210 -8.05 9.10 15.96
CA LEU A 210 -7.61 9.33 17.34
C LEU A 210 -6.43 8.41 17.67
N MET A 211 -6.56 7.12 17.33
CA MET A 211 -5.55 6.10 17.58
C MET A 211 -4.36 6.15 16.62
N SER A 212 -4.30 7.14 15.72
CA SER A 212 -3.13 7.45 14.87
C SER A 212 -2.32 8.66 15.35
N SER A 213 -2.86 9.45 16.29
CA SER A 213 -2.21 10.66 16.81
C SER A 213 -1.05 10.32 17.75
N SER A 214 -0.11 11.26 17.93
CA SER A 214 0.92 11.12 18.96
C SER A 214 0.31 11.44 20.33
N LYS A 215 0.94 10.97 21.40
CA LYS A 215 0.47 11.22 22.78
C LYS A 215 0.42 12.72 23.08
N GLU A 216 1.40 13.46 22.59
CA GLU A 216 1.57 14.90 22.79
C GLU A 216 0.41 15.66 22.14
N LYS A 217 0.03 15.28 20.90
CA LYS A 217 -1.11 15.90 20.21
C LYS A 217 -2.43 15.68 20.95
N VAL A 218 -2.62 14.49 21.51
CA VAL A 218 -3.83 14.18 22.28
C VAL A 218 -3.87 14.97 23.58
N LYS A 219 -2.75 15.05 24.32
CA LYS A 219 -2.65 15.85 25.55
C LYS A 219 -2.97 17.32 25.31
N VAL A 220 -2.32 17.94 24.32
CA VAL A 220 -2.57 19.35 23.97
C VAL A 220 -4.04 19.59 23.61
N ALA A 221 -4.66 18.68 22.86
CA ALA A 221 -6.07 18.80 22.51
C ALA A 221 -6.97 18.70 23.76
N VAL A 222 -6.70 17.76 24.66
CA VAL A 222 -7.48 17.60 25.89
C VAL A 222 -7.30 18.80 26.83
N GLU A 223 -6.07 19.30 27.02
CA GLU A 223 -5.77 20.50 27.83
C GLU A 223 -6.43 21.77 27.27
N PHE A 224 -6.60 21.87 25.96
CA PHE A 224 -7.26 23.02 25.33
C PHE A 224 -8.78 23.03 25.52
N PHE A 225 -9.41 21.86 25.60
CA PHE A 225 -10.87 21.71 25.69
C PHE A 225 -11.37 21.32 27.10
N GLY A 226 -10.48 20.97 28.02
CA GLY A 226 -10.78 20.61 29.41
C GLY A 226 -10.73 21.82 30.33
#